data_AF-A0A317N4K1-F1
#
_entry.id   AF-A0A317N4K1-F1
#
_cell.length_a   1.000
_cell.length_b   1.000
_cell.length_c   1.000
_cell.angle_alpha   90.00
_cell.angle_beta   90.00
_cell.angle_gamma   90.00
#
_symmetry.space_group_name_H-M   'P 1'
#
loop_
_entity.id
_entity.type
_entity.pdbx_description
1 polymer ?
#
loop_
_entity_poly.entity_id
_entity_poly.type
_entity_poly.pdbx_seq_one_letter_code
_entity_poly.pdbx_strand_id
1 'polypeptide(L)' 'MPDRLAQLTATLGTPPPPEFATLDTDDLARLDTFVESAMAARKAAMDEALGAGMHLIPRLARPAVRKVLGL' A
#
# COMPACT_ATOMS: atom_id res chain seq x y z
N MET A 1 -4.21 7.46 24.58
CA MET A 1 -3.99 7.97 23.22
C MET A 1 -3.06 6.99 22.53
N PRO A 2 -3.47 6.27 21.47
CA PRO A 2 -2.55 5.42 20.72
C PRO A 2 -1.44 6.29 20.13
N ASP A 3 -0.22 5.79 20.16
CA ASP A 3 0.97 6.48 19.64
C ASP A 3 0.87 6.57 18.10
N ARG A 4 0.51 7.76 17.60
CA ARG A 4 0.28 8.01 16.17
C ARG A 4 1.55 7.85 15.35
N LEU A 5 2.73 8.07 15.94
CA LEU A 5 4.00 7.85 15.28
C LEU A 5 4.27 6.35 15.09
N ALA A 6 3.87 5.53 16.06
CA ALA A 6 3.93 4.07 15.94
C ALA A 6 2.96 3.55 14.86
N GLN A 7 1.77 4.14 14.74
CA GLN A 7 0.82 3.82 13.66
C GLN A 7 1.40 4.16 12.28
N LEU A 8 1.96 5.36 12.11
CA LEU A 8 2.59 5.76 10.86
C LEU A 8 3.78 4.88 10.49
N THR A 9 4.57 4.45 11.50
CA THR A 9 5.67 3.49 11.31
C THR A 9 5.17 2.14 10.79
N ALA A 10 4.04 1.65 11.34
CA ALA A 10 3.42 0.42 10.89
C ALA A 10 2.90 0.54 9.44
N THR A 11 2.30 1.68 9.07
CA THR A 11 1.80 1.94 7.71
C THR A 11 2.93 2.05 6.69
N LEU A 12 4.04 2.72 7.04
CA LEU A 12 5.17 2.92 6.13
C LEU A 12 6.07 1.67 6.01
N GLY A 13 6.09 0.82 7.04
CA GLY A 13 7.00 -0.34 7.11
C GLY A 13 8.47 0.03 7.31
N THR A 14 8.77 1.32 7.43
CA THR A 14 10.10 1.87 7.75
C THR A 14 9.95 2.95 8.82
N PRO A 15 10.98 3.15 9.67
CA PRO A 15 10.93 4.23 10.65
C PRO A 15 10.77 5.58 9.95
N PRO A 16 9.81 6.42 10.38
CA PRO A 16 9.61 7.73 9.82
C PRO A 16 10.82 8.63 10.10
N PRO A 17 11.07 9.64 9.25
CA PRO A 17 12.12 10.63 9.48
C PRO A 17 11.97 11.29 10.87
N PRO A 18 13.08 11.63 11.55
CA PRO A 18 13.04 12.17 12.92
C PRO A 18 12.27 13.49 13.01
N GLU A 19 12.16 14.23 11.91
CA GLU A 19 11.38 15.47 11.84
C GLU A 19 9.88 15.23 12.13
N PHE A 20 9.37 14.02 11.88
CA PHE A 20 7.96 13.70 12.10
C PHE A 20 7.60 13.60 13.59
N ALA A 21 8.59 13.42 14.47
CA ALA A 21 8.38 13.47 15.92
C ALA A 21 8.01 14.89 16.42
N THR A 22 8.19 15.92 15.58
CA THR A 22 7.83 17.31 15.91
C THR A 22 6.42 17.69 15.48
N LEU A 23 5.73 16.82 14.72
CA LEU A 23 4.38 17.06 14.24
C LEU A 23 3.37 16.88 15.37
N ASP A 24 2.33 17.70 15.37
CA ASP A 24 1.22 17.52 16.28
C ASP A 24 0.35 16.31 15.88
N THR A 25 -0.61 15.97 16.74
CA THR A 25 -1.46 14.79 16.54
C THR A 25 -2.36 14.91 15.30
N ASP A 26 -2.77 16.12 14.94
CA ASP A 26 -3.67 16.37 13.81
C ASP A 26 -2.91 16.28 12.48
N ASP A 27 -1.68 16.80 12.44
CA ASP A 27 -0.78 16.68 11.31
C ASP A 27 -0.34 15.22 11.09
N LEU A 28 -0.06 14.47 12.16
CA LEU A 28 0.20 13.03 12.06
C LEU A 28 -1.01 12.26 11.51
N ALA A 29 -2.23 12.61 11.92
CA ALA A 29 -3.44 11.97 11.41
C ALA A 29 -3.69 12.30 9.93
N ARG A 30 -3.43 13.54 9.51
CA ARG A 30 -3.52 13.96 8.11
C ARG A 30 -2.48 13.24 7.26
N LEU A 31 -1.25 13.11 7.76
CA LEU A 31 -0.18 12.38 7.09
C LEU A 31 -0.53 10.89 6.93
N ASP A 32 -1.03 10.24 7.97
CA ASP A 32 -1.48 8.85 7.91
C ASP A 32 -2.56 8.66 6.82
N THR A 33 -3.53 9.58 6.76
CA THR A 33 -4.57 9.59 5.70
C THR A 33 -3.96 9.69 4.30
N PHE A 34 -2.97 10.56 4.09
CA PHE A 34 -2.29 10.66 2.80
C PHE A 34 -1.53 9.40 2.44
N VAL A 35 -0.83 8.80 3.41
CA VAL A 35 -0.09 7.55 3.20
C VAL A 35 -1.04 6.40 2.85
N GLU A 36 -2.15 6.24 3.58
CA GLU A 36 -3.17 5.24 3.28
C GLU A 36 -3.73 5.40 1.86
N SER A 37 -4.08 6.64 1.47
CA SER A 37 -4.60 6.93 0.15
C SER A 37 -3.60 6.59 -0.98
N ALA A 38 -2.32 6.90 -0.77
CA ALA A 38 -1.26 6.59 -1.72
C ALA A 38 -1.01 5.09 -1.84
N MET A 39 -1.06 4.36 -0.73
CA MET A 39 -0.96 2.90 -0.71
C MET A 39 -2.14 2.23 -1.41
N ALA A 40 -3.36 2.71 -1.20
CA ALA A 40 -4.55 2.24 -1.91
C ALA A 40 -4.45 2.48 -3.42
N ALA A 41 -4.02 3.68 -3.83
CA ALA A 41 -3.82 4.01 -5.25
C ALA A 41 -2.74 3.13 -5.90
N ARG A 42 -1.62 2.89 -5.21
CA ARG A 42 -0.56 1.98 -5.67
C ARG A 42 -1.07 0.56 -5.85
N LYS A 43 -1.86 0.06 -4.88
CA LYS A 43 -2.47 -1.27 -4.97
C LYS A 43 -3.41 -1.37 -6.19
N ALA A 44 -4.28 -0.39 -6.38
CA ALA A 44 -5.19 -0.35 -7.51
C ALA A 44 -4.44 -0.37 -8.86
N ALA A 45 -3.39 0.45 -8.99
CA ALA A 45 -2.57 0.47 -10.20
C ALA A 45 -1.85 -0.86 -10.46
N MET A 46 -1.37 -1.54 -9.41
CA MET A 46 -0.78 -2.88 -9.55
C MET A 46 -1.82 -3.93 -9.95
N ASP A 47 -2.98 -3.93 -9.30
CA ASP A 47 -4.07 -4.87 -9.60
C ASP A 47 -4.55 -4.70 -11.06
N GLU A 48 -4.64 -3.46 -11.55
CA GLU A 48 -4.95 -3.15 -12.95
C GLU A 48 -3.84 -3.65 -13.90
N ALA A 49 -2.57 -3.38 -13.60
CA ALA A 49 -1.45 -3.84 -14.40
C ALA A 49 -1.37 -5.38 -14.46
N LEU A 50 -1.61 -6.08 -13.35
CA LEU A 50 -1.71 -7.54 -13.33
C LEU A 50 -2.90 -8.03 -14.16
N GLY A 51 -4.07 -7.39 -14.03
CA GLY A 51 -5.25 -7.69 -14.84
C GLY A 51 -4.97 -7.60 -16.33
N ALA A 52 -4.40 -6.48 -16.77
CA ALA A 52 -3.97 -6.25 -18.14
C ALA A 52 -2.97 -7.31 -18.62
N GLY A 53 -1.95 -7.62 -17.80
CA GLY A 53 -0.97 -8.67 -18.09
C GLY A 53 -1.58 -10.06 -18.27
N MET A 54 -2.59 -10.43 -17.48
CA MET A 54 -3.28 -11.72 -17.64
C MET A 54 -4.01 -11.86 -18.98
N HIS A 55 -4.41 -10.76 -19.63
CA HIS A 55 -5.00 -10.83 -20.97
C HIS A 55 -4.01 -11.34 -22.02
N LEU A 56 -2.71 -11.09 -21.81
CA LEU A 56 -1.63 -11.58 -22.67
C LEU A 56 -1.31 -13.07 -22.46
N ILE A 57 -1.73 -13.65 -21.33
CA ILE A 57 -1.55 -15.07 -21.04
C ILE A 57 -2.58 -15.90 -21.82
N PRO A 58 -2.17 -16.98 -22.51
CA PRO A 58 -3.08 -17.92 -23.14
C PRO A 58 -4.15 -18.40 -22.16
N ARG A 59 -5.42 -18.42 -22.58
CA ARG A 59 -6.58 -18.68 -21.70
C ARG A 59 -6.44 -19.98 -20.88
N LEU A 60 -5.78 -20.99 -21.43
CA LEU A 60 -5.52 -22.28 -20.80
C LEU A 60 -4.50 -22.22 -19.65
N ALA A 61 -3.56 -21.26 -19.66
CA ALA A 61 -2.51 -21.13 -18.64
C ALA A 61 -2.87 -20.16 -17.50
N ARG A 62 -3.90 -19.33 -17.67
CA ARG A 62 -4.36 -18.34 -16.66
C ARG A 62 -4.63 -18.92 -15.26
N PRO A 63 -5.25 -20.11 -15.09
CA PRO A 63 -5.52 -20.68 -13.77
C PRO A 63 -4.24 -21.00 -13.00
N ALA A 64 -3.23 -21.54 -13.69
CA ALA A 64 -1.93 -21.86 -13.08
C ALA A 64 -1.19 -20.58 -12.66
N VAL A 65 -1.23 -19.53 -13.48
CA VAL A 65 -0.56 -18.26 -13.17
C VAL A 65 -1.24 -17.51 -12.02
N ARG A 66 -2.58 -17.46 -11.96
CA ARG A 66 -3.31 -16.89 -10.81
C ARG A 66 -2.94 -17.57 -9.50
N LYS A 67 -2.87 -18.91 -9.51
CA LYS A 67 -2.51 -19.72 -8.35
C LYS A 67 -1.10 -19.41 -7.82
N VAL A 68 -0.13 -19.14 -8.71
CA VAL A 68 1.24 -18.75 -8.31
C VAL A 68 1.29 -17.33 -7.75
N LEU A 69 0.45 -16.42 -8.29
CA LEU A 69 0.39 -15.02 -7.86
C LEU A 69 -0.42 -14.79 -6.57
N GLY A 70 -1.04 -15.83 -6.02
CA GLY A 70 -1.87 -15.72 -4.81
C GLY A 70 -3.16 -14.92 -5.01
N LEU A 71 -3.65 -14.84 -6.26
CA LEU A 71 -4.91 -14.21 -6.66
C LEU A 71 -6.08 -15.17 -6.66
#